data_AF-A0A0M8WLG1-F1
#
_entry.id   AF-A0A0M8WLG1-F1
#
_cell.length_a   1.000
_cell.length_b   1.000
_cell.length_c   1.000
_cell.angle_alpha   90.00
_cell.angle_beta   90.00
_cell.angle_gamma   90.00
#
_symmetry.space_group_name_H-M   'P 1'
#
loop_
_entity.id
_entity.type
_entity.pdbx_description
1 polymer ?
#
loop_
_entity_poly.entity_id
_entity_poly.type
_entity_poly.pdbx_seq_one_letter_code
_entity_poly.pdbx_strand_id
1 'polypeptide(L)'
;NRSVPGALKNAIDYLYAEWNNKSVGFVSYGSLGGARAVEHLRGIAGELQLADVRAQVGLSLFTDFENFSVFKPADIQRDALVTMLDQVVAWAKALAPLRAS
;
A
#
# COMPACT_ATOMS: atom_id res chain seq x y z
N ASN A 1 6.18 -10.05 13.49
CA ASN A 1 5.50 -11.31 13.06
C ASN A 1 5.25 -11.38 11.53
N ARG A 2 6.06 -10.72 10.67
CA ARG A 2 5.92 -10.78 9.19
C ARG A 2 4.49 -10.54 8.66
N SER A 3 3.72 -9.66 9.31
CA SER A 3 2.31 -9.42 9.00
C SER A 3 1.96 -7.94 9.18
N VAL A 4 0.71 -7.58 8.91
CA VAL A 4 0.14 -6.25 9.11
C VAL A 4 0.32 -5.81 10.57
N PRO A 5 0.85 -4.60 10.84
CA PRO A 5 0.94 -4.07 12.19
C PRO A 5 -0.45 -3.97 12.85
N GLY A 6 -0.56 -4.34 14.13
CA GLY A 6 -1.85 -4.34 14.84
C GLY A 6 -2.53 -2.97 14.87
N ALA A 7 -1.76 -1.89 15.07
CA ALA A 7 -2.30 -0.52 15.03
C ALA A 7 -2.88 -0.17 13.65
N LEU A 8 -2.23 -0.59 12.56
CA LEU A 8 -2.71 -0.37 11.20
C LEU A 8 -3.99 -1.16 10.94
N LYS A 9 -4.03 -2.43 11.35
CA LYS A 9 -5.23 -3.27 11.22
C LYS A 9 -6.41 -2.67 11.97
N ASN A 10 -6.21 -2.24 13.22
CA ASN A 10 -7.26 -1.59 14.02
C ASN A 10 -7.79 -0.32 13.35
N ALA A 11 -6.90 0.52 12.78
CA ALA A 11 -7.31 1.74 12.10
C ALA A 11 -8.11 1.46 10.82
N ILE A 12 -7.71 0.44 10.06
CA ILE A 12 -8.42 0.03 8.84
C ILE A 12 -9.80 -0.53 9.19
N ASP A 13 -9.89 -1.42 10.18
CA ASP A 13 -11.12 -2.11 10.60
C ASP A 13 -12.18 -1.17 11.18
N TYR A 14 -11.77 0.00 11.65
CA TYR A 14 -12.68 0.98 12.23
C TYR A 14 -13.70 1.51 11.20
N LEU A 15 -13.35 1.49 9.91
CA LEU A 15 -14.18 1.97 8.82
C LEU A 15 -14.45 0.82 7.85
N TYR A 16 -15.62 0.78 7.23
CA TYR A 16 -15.95 -0.22 6.20
C TYR A 16 -16.54 0.47 4.97
N ALA A 17 -17.71 1.10 5.12
CA ALA A 17 -18.41 1.75 4.02
C ALA A 17 -17.58 2.85 3.36
N GLU A 18 -16.71 3.51 4.13
CA GLU A 18 -15.81 4.55 3.67
C GLU A 18 -14.71 4.01 2.76
N TRP A 19 -14.40 2.72 2.79
CA TRP A 19 -13.41 2.11 1.90
C TRP A 19 -13.99 1.69 0.56
N ASN A 20 -15.28 1.38 0.53
CA ASN A 20 -15.91 0.75 -0.62
C ASN A 20 -15.66 1.50 -1.94
N ASN A 21 -15.36 0.72 -2.99
CA ASN A 21 -15.17 1.18 -4.36
C ASN A 21 -14.07 2.24 -4.51
N LYS A 22 -13.08 2.25 -3.61
CA LYS A 22 -11.86 3.07 -3.76
C LYS A 22 -10.70 2.21 -4.25
N SER A 23 -9.72 2.84 -4.88
CA SER A 23 -8.45 2.19 -5.20
C SER A 23 -7.46 2.32 -4.04
N VAL A 24 -6.57 1.35 -3.89
CA VAL A 24 -5.49 1.38 -2.89
C VAL A 24 -4.14 0.99 -3.49
N GLY A 25 -3.08 1.62 -3.02
CA GLY A 25 -1.70 1.26 -3.30
C GLY A 25 -0.92 1.14 -2.00
N PHE A 26 0.15 0.33 -2.01
CA PHE A 26 0.90 0.01 -0.79
C PHE A 26 2.32 0.55 -0.83
N VAL A 27 2.71 1.16 0.28
CA VAL A 27 4.11 1.49 0.61
C VAL A 27 4.44 0.73 1.87
N SER A 28 5.49 -0.08 1.82
CA SER A 28 5.91 -0.90 2.95
C SER A 28 7.42 -0.87 3.11
N TYR A 29 7.89 -1.22 4.30
CA TYR A 29 9.31 -1.36 4.59
C TYR A 29 9.59 -2.59 5.46
N GLY A 30 10.81 -3.10 5.39
CA GLY A 30 11.25 -4.25 6.19
C GLY A 30 12.49 -4.91 5.61
N SER A 31 12.92 -6.03 6.20
CA SER A 31 14.08 -6.78 5.68
C SER A 31 13.91 -7.29 4.24
N LEU A 32 12.66 -7.50 3.81
CA LEU A 32 12.27 -7.86 2.44
C LEU A 32 11.26 -6.85 1.87
N GLY A 33 11.46 -5.56 2.13
CA GLY A 33 10.58 -4.50 1.63
C GLY A 33 9.17 -4.52 2.22
N GLY A 34 8.91 -5.33 3.26
CA GLY A 34 7.58 -5.50 3.84
C GLY A 34 6.61 -6.37 3.02
N ALA A 35 7.09 -7.12 2.03
CA ALA A 35 6.26 -7.86 1.06
C ALA A 35 5.15 -8.72 1.69
N ARG A 36 5.44 -9.47 2.77
CA ARG A 36 4.45 -10.33 3.43
C ARG A 36 3.32 -9.56 4.11
N ALA A 37 3.61 -8.38 4.67
CA ALA A 37 2.56 -7.53 5.22
C ALA A 37 1.64 -7.01 4.10
N VAL A 38 2.20 -6.68 2.92
CA VAL A 38 1.42 -6.27 1.76
C VAL A 38 0.57 -7.41 1.21
N GLU A 39 1.10 -8.63 1.12
CA GLU A 39 0.31 -9.81 0.72
C GLU A 39 -0.94 -9.98 1.60
N HIS A 40 -0.81 -9.84 2.92
CA HIS A 40 -1.96 -9.89 3.83
C HIS A 40 -2.91 -8.69 3.66
N LEU A 41 -2.37 -7.49 3.46
CA LEU A 41 -3.19 -6.29 3.21
C LEU A 41 -4.01 -6.40 1.92
N ARG A 42 -3.50 -7.07 0.88
CA ARG A 42 -4.26 -7.31 -0.35
C ARG A 42 -5.47 -8.22 -0.11
N GLY A 43 -5.33 -9.26 0.71
CA GLY A 43 -6.47 -10.07 1.14
C GLY A 43 -7.52 -9.25 1.90
N ILE A 44 -7.08 -8.37 2.81
CA ILE A 44 -7.97 -7.47 3.56
C ILE A 44 -8.63 -6.44 2.63
N ALA A 45 -7.91 -5.90 1.66
CA ALA A 45 -8.43 -4.93 0.70
C ALA A 45 -9.62 -5.49 -0.09
N GLY A 46 -9.55 -6.76 -0.49
CA GLY A 46 -10.67 -7.46 -1.14
C GLY A 46 -11.95 -7.46 -0.30
N GLU A 47 -11.85 -7.75 1.00
CA GLU A 47 -13.00 -7.74 1.92
C GLU A 47 -13.60 -6.34 2.12
N LEU A 48 -12.76 -5.30 2.01
CA LEU A 48 -13.14 -3.89 2.13
C LEU A 48 -13.58 -3.25 0.80
N GLN A 49 -13.73 -4.05 -0.27
CA GLN A 49 -14.06 -3.57 -1.61
C GLN A 49 -13.09 -2.49 -2.14
N LEU A 50 -11.82 -2.60 -1.74
CA LEU A 50 -10.73 -1.77 -2.26
C LEU A 50 -10.09 -2.44 -3.47
N ALA A 51 -9.97 -1.70 -4.57
CA ALA A 51 -9.27 -2.16 -5.76
C ALA A 51 -7.76 -1.90 -5.61
N ASP A 52 -6.99 -2.94 -5.26
CA ASP A 52 -5.56 -2.82 -5.06
C ASP A 52 -4.75 -2.87 -6.37
N VAL A 53 -3.84 -1.91 -6.54
CA VAL A 53 -3.01 -1.83 -7.74
C VAL A 53 -1.81 -2.77 -7.65
N ARG A 54 -1.35 -3.28 -8.80
CA ARG A 54 -0.23 -4.23 -8.85
C ARG A 54 1.08 -3.61 -8.38
N ALA A 55 1.38 -2.38 -8.78
CA ALA A 55 2.61 -1.71 -8.37
C ALA A 55 2.58 -1.38 -6.87
N GLN A 56 3.73 -1.52 -6.22
CA GLN A 56 3.91 -1.21 -4.80
C GLN A 56 5.30 -0.68 -4.57
N VAL A 57 5.49 0.06 -3.49
CA VAL A 57 6.81 0.51 -3.04
C VAL A 57 7.24 -0.38 -1.87
N GLY A 58 8.34 -1.10 -2.03
CA GLY A 58 8.91 -1.96 -1.01
C GLY A 58 10.31 -1.49 -0.62
N LEU A 59 10.43 -0.86 0.54
CA LEU A 59 11.68 -0.28 1.03
C LEU A 59 12.42 -1.29 1.91
N SER A 60 13.61 -1.69 1.49
CA SER A 60 14.47 -2.57 2.27
C SER A 60 15.19 -1.77 3.36
N LEU A 61 15.12 -2.27 4.59
CA LEU A 61 15.85 -1.69 5.73
C LEU A 61 17.37 -1.68 5.54
N PHE A 62 17.91 -2.46 4.61
CA PHE A 62 19.34 -2.57 4.35
C PHE A 62 19.83 -1.65 3.23
N THR A 63 18.96 -1.25 2.30
CA THR A 63 19.35 -0.50 1.10
C THR A 63 18.68 0.86 0.98
N ASP A 64 17.54 1.05 1.65
CA ASP A 64 16.76 2.30 1.59
C ASP A 64 16.86 3.12 2.88
N PHE A 65 17.64 2.64 3.86
CA PHE A 65 17.88 3.30 5.14
C PHE A 65 19.35 3.17 5.54
N GLU A 66 19.99 4.28 5.89
CA GLU A 66 21.29 4.28 6.56
C GLU A 66 21.09 4.05 8.07
N ASN A 67 21.91 3.20 8.67
CA ASN A 67 21.83 2.84 10.09
C ASN A 67 20.40 2.47 10.55
N PHE A 68 19.62 1.82 9.66
CA PHE A 68 18.24 1.40 9.91
C PHE A 68 17.26 2.52 10.30
N SER A 69 17.61 3.79 10.07
CA SER A 69 16.86 4.92 10.62
C SER A 69 16.79 6.14 9.70
N VAL A 70 17.87 6.44 8.97
CA VAL A 70 17.91 7.59 8.08
C VAL A 70 17.42 7.16 6.71
N PHE A 71 16.26 7.65 6.29
CA PHE A 71 15.69 7.31 4.99
C PHE A 71 16.55 7.83 3.84
N LYS A 72 17.08 6.91 3.04
CA LYS A 72 17.89 7.18 1.86
C LYS A 72 17.55 6.12 0.80
N PRO A 73 16.41 6.26 0.11
CA PRO A 73 15.93 5.25 -0.81
C PRO A 73 16.86 5.09 -2.00
N ALA A 74 16.97 3.86 -2.50
CA ALA A 74 17.62 3.61 -3.78
C ALA A 74 16.83 4.28 -4.93
N ASP A 75 17.52 4.68 -6.00
CA ASP A 75 16.90 5.42 -7.11
C ASP A 75 15.70 4.70 -7.73
N ILE A 76 15.72 3.36 -7.76
CA ILE A 76 14.64 2.53 -8.28
C ILE A 76 13.30 2.74 -7.55
N GLN A 77 13.32 3.19 -6.29
CA GLN A 77 12.09 3.42 -5.52
C GLN A 77 11.28 4.59 -6.08
N ARG A 78 11.94 5.54 -6.77
CA ARG A 78 11.25 6.66 -7.43
C ARG A 78 10.32 6.14 -8.53
N ASP A 79 10.82 5.28 -9.41
CA ASP A 79 10.03 4.76 -10.53
C ASP A 79 8.91 3.83 -10.03
N ALA A 80 9.19 3.03 -9.00
CA ALA A 80 8.17 2.22 -8.33
C ALA A 80 7.06 3.09 -7.71
N LEU A 81 7.41 4.20 -7.07
CA LEU A 81 6.47 5.15 -6.48
C LEU A 81 5.60 5.82 -7.55
N VAL A 82 6.22 6.34 -8.61
CA VAL A 82 5.50 6.99 -9.73
C VAL A 82 4.53 5.99 -10.36
N THR A 83 5.00 4.78 -10.68
CA THR A 83 4.14 3.74 -11.28
C THR A 83 2.96 3.38 -10.37
N MET A 84 3.18 3.24 -9.07
CA MET A 84 2.12 2.93 -8.11
C MET A 84 1.10 4.07 -8.02
N LEU A 85 1.57 5.32 -7.90
CA LEU A 85 0.69 6.48 -7.85
C LEU A 85 -0.12 6.66 -9.13
N ASP A 86 0.49 6.47 -10.29
CA ASP A 86 -0.20 6.55 -11.58
C ASP A 86 -1.33 5.51 -11.68
N GLN A 87 -1.07 4.27 -11.25
CA GLN A 87 -2.09 3.23 -11.19
C GLN A 87 -3.22 3.58 -10.21
N VAL A 88 -2.88 4.02 -8.99
CA VAL A 88 -3.88 4.41 -7.98
C VAL A 88 -4.75 5.55 -8.49
N VAL A 89 -4.15 6.58 -9.07
CA VAL A 89 -4.87 7.74 -9.60
C VAL A 89 -5.78 7.34 -10.77
N ALA A 90 -5.28 6.48 -11.68
CA ALA A 90 -6.08 6.00 -12.80
C ALA A 90 -7.31 5.20 -12.31
N TRP A 91 -7.13 4.28 -11.36
CA TRP A 91 -8.22 3.47 -10.83
C TRP A 91 -9.18 4.30 -9.97
N ALA A 92 -8.68 5.22 -9.14
CA ALA A 92 -9.51 6.13 -8.36
C ALA A 92 -10.46 6.96 -9.23
N LYS A 93 -9.96 7.45 -10.38
CA LYS A 93 -10.76 8.17 -11.37
C LYS A 93 -11.81 7.26 -12.02
N ALA A 94 -11.43 6.06 -12.42
CA ALA A 94 -12.34 5.11 -13.06
C ALA A 94 -13.46 4.63 -12.11
N LEU A 95 -13.16 4.44 -10.82
CA LEU A 95 -14.11 3.98 -9.80
C LEU A 95 -14.91 5.11 -9.14
N ALA A 96 -14.56 6.38 -9.40
CA ALA A 96 -15.26 7.53 -8.81
C ALA A 96 -16.80 7.52 -9.00
N PRO A 97 -17.36 7.14 -10.17
CA PRO A 97 -18.81 7.09 -10.37
C PRO A 97 -19.54 6.10 -9.44
N LEU A 98 -18.89 5.03 -8.98
CA LEU A 98 -19.48 4.03 -8.09
C LEU A 98 -19.73 4.54 -6.67
N ARG A 99 -19.22 5.74 -6.34
CA ARG A 99 -19.32 6.38 -5.01
C ARG A 99 -20.28 7.57 -4.99
N ALA A 100 -20.79 7.97 -6.15
CA ALA A 100 -21.67 9.13 -6.31
C ALA A 100 -23.17 8.78 -6.20
N SER A 101 -23.49 7.50 -6.00
CA SER A 101 -24.84 6.96 -5.83
C SER A 101 -25.20 6.80 -4.36
#